data_AF-A0A3D8IF75-F1
#
_entry.id   AF-A0A3D8IF75-F1
#
_cell.length_a   1.000
_cell.length_b   1.000
_cell.length_c   1.000
_cell.angle_alpha   90.00
_cell.angle_beta   90.00
_cell.angle_gamma   90.00
#
_symmetry.space_group_name_H-M   'P 1'
#
loop_
_entity.id
_entity.type
_entity.pdbx_description
1 polymer ?
#
loop_
_entity_poly.entity_id
_entity_poly.type
_entity_poly.pdbx_seq_one_letter_code
_entity_poly.pdbx_strand_id
1 'polypeptide(L)'
;MTSKHKSAFTLLELVLVLSLLGILLSFGIPQFSHYTQNACIKKLQLQVLNLKLTLKAQKQQNLATDWNALYQNLDLKPSTCYFEKQKNGFIANDNGRKAYFVLKNLILECQHTKSARLHNGESLCDIF
;
A
#
# COMPACT_ATOMS: atom_id res chain seq x y z
N MET A 1 -47.81 -32.17 -32.96
CA MET A 1 -47.07 -31.13 -32.22
C MET A 1 -46.76 -31.66 -30.83
N THR A 2 -45.53 -32.10 -30.57
CA THR A 2 -45.12 -32.65 -29.27
C THR A 2 -44.67 -31.51 -28.36
N SER A 3 -45.47 -31.22 -27.33
CA SER A 3 -45.14 -30.22 -26.32
C SER A 3 -43.99 -30.73 -25.45
N LYS A 4 -42.80 -30.13 -25.60
CA LYS A 4 -41.66 -30.36 -24.69
C LYS A 4 -42.05 -29.86 -23.31
N HIS A 5 -42.28 -30.79 -22.38
CA HIS A 5 -42.47 -30.49 -20.95
C HIS A 5 -41.19 -29.79 -20.45
N LYS A 6 -41.23 -28.47 -20.29
CA LYS A 6 -40.17 -27.72 -19.61
C LYS A 6 -40.34 -27.99 -18.12
N SER A 7 -39.35 -28.63 -17.49
CA SER A 7 -39.31 -28.80 -16.04
C SER A 7 -39.31 -27.43 -15.39
N ALA A 8 -40.42 -27.07 -14.73
CA ALA A 8 -40.46 -25.90 -13.87
C ALA A 8 -39.63 -26.20 -12.62
N PHE A 9 -38.79 -25.23 -12.23
CA PHE A 9 -37.95 -25.27 -11.03
C PHE A 9 -38.80 -25.64 -9.81
N THR A 10 -38.34 -26.58 -8.99
CA THR A 10 -39.11 -26.99 -7.81
C THR A 10 -38.88 -26.01 -6.66
N LEU A 11 -39.89 -25.81 -5.81
CA LEU A 11 -39.77 -24.98 -4.62
C LEU A 11 -38.68 -25.53 -3.67
N LEU A 12 -38.54 -26.86 -3.61
CA LEU A 12 -37.50 -27.54 -2.85
C LEU A 12 -36.10 -27.20 -3.36
N GLU A 13 -35.90 -27.22 -4.68
CA GLU A 13 -34.63 -26.86 -5.32
C GLU A 13 -34.23 -25.42 -5.02
N LEU A 14 -35.21 -24.50 -5.04
CA LEU A 14 -34.98 -23.10 -4.66
C LEU A 14 -34.53 -22.98 -3.19
N VAL A 15 -35.21 -23.67 -2.28
CA VAL A 15 -34.88 -23.64 -0.84
C VAL A 15 -33.48 -24.23 -0.58
N LEU A 16 -33.13 -25.31 -1.27
CA LEU A 16 -31.83 -25.96 -1.13
C LEU A 16 -30.71 -25.05 -1.65
N VAL A 17 -30.88 -24.43 -2.81
CA VAL A 17 -29.91 -23.49 -3.39
C VAL A 17 -29.71 -22.27 -2.48
N LEU A 18 -30.79 -21.68 -1.97
CA LEU A 18 -30.72 -20.54 -1.05
C LEU A 18 -30.03 -20.90 0.27
N SER A 19 -30.27 -22.11 0.78
CA SER A 19 -29.62 -22.60 1.99
C SER A 19 -28.11 -22.76 1.79
N LEU A 20 -27.68 -23.34 0.66
CA LEU A 20 -26.27 -23.48 0.32
C LEU A 20 -25.59 -22.12 0.10
N LEU A 21 -26.25 -21.18 -0.59
CA LEU A 21 -25.75 -19.83 -0.80
C LEU A 21 -25.53 -19.09 0.53
N GLY A 22 -26.45 -19.22 1.50
CA GLY A 22 -26.30 -18.62 2.83
C GLY A 22 -25.07 -19.12 3.58
N ILE A 23 -24.80 -20.43 3.52
CA ILE A 23 -23.61 -21.03 4.12
C ILE A 23 -22.34 -20.52 3.42
N LEU A 24 -22.33 -20.52 2.08
CA LEU A 24 -21.18 -20.07 1.29
C LEU A 24 -20.83 -18.60 1.53
N LEU A 25 -21.83 -17.71 1.58
CA LEU A 25 -21.61 -16.28 1.83
C LEU A 25 -21.05 -16.00 3.22
N SER A 26 -21.35 -16.86 4.20
CA SER A 26 -20.86 -16.70 5.58
C SER A 26 -19.36 -16.94 5.71
N PHE A 27 -18.78 -17.82 4.88
CA PHE A 27 -17.34 -18.16 4.93
C PHE A 27 -16.53 -17.65 3.73
N GLY A 28 -17.20 -17.17 2.67
CA GLY A 28 -16.57 -16.88 1.39
C GLY A 28 -15.93 -15.50 1.24
N ILE A 29 -16.04 -14.61 2.23
CA ILE A 29 -15.48 -13.25 2.13
C ILE A 29 -14.12 -13.19 2.85
N PRO A 30 -12.99 -13.18 2.11
CA PRO A 30 -11.68 -12.98 2.73
C PRO A 30 -11.52 -11.53 3.20
N GLN A 31 -10.68 -11.32 4.22
CA GLN A 31 -10.37 -9.98 4.74
C GLN A 31 -9.44 -9.22 3.78
N PHE A 32 -10.01 -8.58 2.77
CA PHE A 32 -9.27 -7.80 1.77
C PHE A 32 -8.49 -6.60 2.34
N SER A 33 -8.90 -6.06 3.49
CA SER A 33 -8.29 -4.87 4.11
C SER A 33 -6.79 -5.05 4.40
N HIS A 34 -6.41 -6.15 5.04
CA HIS A 34 -5.01 -6.43 5.38
C HIS A 34 -4.11 -6.60 4.16
N TYR A 35 -4.63 -7.22 3.08
CA TYR A 35 -3.88 -7.38 1.83
C TYR A 35 -3.56 -6.03 1.18
N THR A 36 -4.54 -5.14 1.12
CA THR A 36 -4.33 -3.80 0.54
C THR A 36 -3.37 -2.94 1.36
N GLN A 37 -3.42 -3.04 2.69
CA GLN A 37 -2.51 -2.31 3.58
C GLN A 37 -1.05 -2.81 3.45
N ASN A 38 -0.84 -4.12 3.31
CA ASN A 38 0.51 -4.65 3.11
C ASN A 38 1.08 -4.23 1.74
N ALA A 39 0.24 -4.23 0.69
CA ALA A 39 0.66 -3.77 -0.64
C ALA A 39 1.06 -2.29 -0.63
N CYS A 40 0.35 -1.46 0.14
CA CYS A 40 0.66 -0.06 0.37
C CYS A 40 2.09 0.15 0.88
N ILE A 41 2.40 -0.46 2.03
CA ILE A 41 3.72 -0.36 2.67
C ILE A 41 4.81 -0.87 1.73
N LYS A 42 4.58 -1.99 1.03
CA LYS A 42 5.56 -2.56 0.09
C LYS A 42 5.85 -1.62 -1.08
N LYS A 43 4.83 -0.96 -1.63
CA LYS A 43 5.01 0.06 -2.68
C LYS A 43 5.85 1.23 -2.17
N LEU A 44 5.53 1.77 -0.99
CA LEU A 44 6.29 2.86 -0.38
C LEU A 44 7.75 2.44 -0.13
N GLN A 45 7.98 1.25 0.42
CA GLN A 45 9.31 0.67 0.68
C GLN A 45 10.15 0.60 -0.61
N LEU A 46 9.57 0.10 -1.70
CA LEU A 46 10.26 0.00 -2.99
C LEU A 46 10.64 1.37 -3.56
N GLN A 47 9.77 2.36 -3.46
CA GLN A 47 10.07 3.72 -3.94
C GLN A 47 11.15 4.39 -3.08
N VAL A 48 11.09 4.22 -1.75
CA VAL A 48 12.15 4.71 -0.85
C VAL A 48 13.48 4.01 -1.12
N LEU A 49 13.48 2.69 -1.34
CA LEU A 49 14.68 1.93 -1.68
C LEU A 49 15.30 2.42 -2.99
N ASN A 50 14.51 2.56 -4.05
CA ASN A 50 14.96 3.08 -5.34
C ASN A 50 15.59 4.46 -5.18
N LEU A 51 14.98 5.33 -4.39
CA LEU A 51 15.49 6.67 -4.11
C LEU A 51 16.81 6.62 -3.33
N LYS A 52 16.94 5.77 -2.31
CA LYS A 52 18.21 5.52 -1.59
C LYS A 52 19.31 5.05 -2.56
N LEU A 53 18.98 4.18 -3.52
CA LEU A 53 19.91 3.70 -4.55
C LEU A 53 20.35 4.81 -5.51
N THR A 54 19.40 5.63 -5.99
CA THR A 54 19.71 6.77 -6.87
C THR A 54 20.61 7.79 -6.16
N LEU A 55 20.32 8.12 -4.89
CA LEU A 55 21.17 9.01 -4.09
C LEU A 55 22.58 8.46 -3.91
N LYS A 56 22.71 7.15 -3.64
CA LYS A 56 24.00 6.49 -3.53
C LYS A 56 24.79 6.53 -4.84
N ALA A 57 24.12 6.33 -5.98
CA ALA A 57 24.73 6.43 -7.30
C ALA A 57 25.19 7.86 -7.62
N GLN A 58 24.36 8.88 -7.32
CA GLN A 58 24.71 10.29 -7.51
C GLN A 58 25.92 10.70 -6.64
N LYS A 59 25.94 10.26 -5.37
CA LYS A 59 27.07 10.48 -4.48
C LYS A 59 28.36 9.89 -5.03
N GLN A 60 28.31 8.68 -5.59
CA GLN A 60 29.48 8.04 -6.20
C GLN A 60 30.00 8.83 -7.41
N GLN A 61 29.12 9.52 -8.13
CA GLN A 61 29.46 10.34 -9.30
C GLN A 61 29.76 11.81 -8.96
N ASN A 62 29.82 12.19 -7.67
CA ASN A 62 29.95 13.57 -7.20
C ASN A 62 28.93 14.55 -7.82
N LEU A 63 27.74 14.06 -8.16
CA LEU A 63 26.67 14.87 -8.73
C LEU A 63 25.88 15.56 -7.61
N ALA A 64 25.46 16.81 -7.88
CA ALA A 64 24.52 17.51 -7.02
C ALA A 64 23.16 16.78 -6.99
N THR A 65 22.50 16.77 -5.83
CA THR A 65 21.20 16.12 -5.67
C THR A 65 20.12 16.90 -6.42
N ASP A 66 19.58 16.31 -7.49
CA ASP A 66 18.40 16.83 -8.17
C ASP A 66 17.11 16.26 -7.53
N TRP A 67 16.50 17.06 -6.66
CA TRP A 67 15.24 16.72 -6.01
C TRP A 67 14.08 16.53 -7.00
N ASN A 68 14.06 17.26 -8.12
CA ASN A 68 12.97 17.14 -9.09
C ASN A 68 12.98 15.77 -9.76
N ALA A 69 14.16 15.28 -10.15
CA ALA A 69 14.32 13.93 -10.68
C ALA A 69 13.97 12.84 -9.65
N LEU A 70 14.32 13.05 -8.38
CA LEU A 70 13.98 12.09 -7.31
C LEU A 70 12.48 12.02 -7.05
N TYR A 71 11.77 13.15 -7.10
CA TYR A 71 10.31 13.19 -6.91
C TYR A 71 9.51 12.55 -8.04
N GLN A 72 10.06 12.44 -9.27
CA GLN A 72 9.38 11.77 -10.39
C GLN A 72 9.08 10.29 -10.09
N ASN A 73 9.90 9.66 -9.26
CA ASN A 73 9.75 8.25 -8.90
C ASN A 73 8.85 8.02 -7.67
N LEU A 74 8.35 9.10 -7.06
CA LEU A 74 7.45 9.03 -5.91
C LEU A 74 6.01 9.24 -6.35
N ASP A 75 5.10 8.43 -5.81
CA ASP A 75 3.67 8.68 -6.00
C ASP A 75 3.21 9.83 -5.09
N LEU A 76 3.11 11.02 -5.64
CA LEU A 76 2.70 12.23 -4.92
C LEU A 76 1.18 12.44 -4.92
N LYS A 77 0.41 11.58 -5.60
CA LYS A 77 -1.04 11.75 -5.71
C LYS A 77 -1.69 11.39 -4.36
N PRO A 78 -2.42 12.32 -3.72
CA PRO A 78 -3.10 12.02 -2.46
C PRO A 78 -4.00 10.79 -2.61
N SER A 79 -3.73 9.78 -1.79
CA SER A 79 -4.45 8.51 -1.75
C SER A 79 -4.28 7.91 -0.36
N THR A 80 -4.54 6.61 -0.19
CA THR A 80 -4.15 5.91 1.05
C THR A 80 -2.64 5.70 1.15
N CYS A 81 -1.90 5.80 0.04
CA CYS A 81 -0.48 5.40 -0.06
C CYS A 81 0.28 6.36 -0.97
N TYR A 82 0.88 7.41 -0.39
CA TYR A 82 1.49 8.46 -1.20
C TYR A 82 2.61 9.18 -0.45
N PHE A 83 3.32 10.03 -1.18
CA PHE A 83 4.39 10.85 -0.67
C PHE A 83 4.00 12.33 -0.65
N GLU A 84 4.46 13.06 0.36
CA GLU A 84 4.37 14.52 0.44
C GLU A 84 5.77 15.10 0.33
N LYS A 85 5.92 16.19 -0.42
CA LYS A 85 7.18 16.93 -0.54
C LYS A 85 7.50 17.67 0.76
N GLN A 86 8.78 17.78 1.10
CA GLN A 86 9.24 18.66 2.17
C GLN A 86 10.55 19.37 1.77
N LYS A 87 10.95 20.39 2.52
CA LYS A 87 12.12 21.23 2.22
C LYS A 87 13.41 20.45 1.89
N ASN A 88 13.74 19.41 2.65
CA ASN A 88 14.93 18.54 2.44
C ASN A 88 14.57 17.05 2.54
N GLY A 89 13.55 16.59 1.84
CA GLY A 89 13.14 15.18 1.88
C GLY A 89 11.66 15.01 1.59
N PHE A 90 11.06 13.98 2.16
CA PHE A 90 9.67 13.65 1.89
C PHE A 90 9.03 12.97 3.10
N ILE A 91 7.71 12.92 3.06
CA ILE A 91 6.90 12.22 4.05
C ILE A 91 6.21 11.07 3.32
N ALA A 92 6.40 9.84 3.77
CA ALA A 92 5.62 8.70 3.29
C ALA A 92 4.35 8.59 4.14
N ASN A 93 3.19 8.55 3.48
CA ASN A 93 1.89 8.40 4.12
C ASN A 93 1.31 7.01 3.81
N ASP A 94 1.08 6.24 4.86
CA ASP A 94 0.44 4.92 4.84
C ASP A 94 -0.84 4.97 5.68
N ASN A 95 -1.95 5.17 5.00
CA ASN A 95 -3.30 5.22 5.55
C ASN A 95 -3.43 6.17 6.76
N GLY A 96 -2.83 7.34 6.67
CA GLY A 96 -2.78 8.36 7.73
C GLY A 96 -1.57 8.27 8.65
N ARG A 97 -0.83 7.15 8.65
CA ARG A 97 0.43 7.00 9.38
C ARG A 97 1.57 7.60 8.57
N LYS A 98 2.32 8.53 9.16
CA LYS A 98 3.37 9.27 8.45
C LYS A 98 4.76 8.81 8.88
N ALA A 99 5.65 8.58 7.92
CA ALA A 99 7.08 8.41 8.14
C ALA A 99 7.84 9.58 7.50
N TYR A 100 8.69 10.25 8.27
CA TYR A 100 9.39 11.46 7.85
C TYR A 100 10.82 11.12 7.44
N PHE A 101 11.20 11.47 6.21
CA PHE A 101 12.54 11.25 5.68
C PHE A 101 13.22 12.58 5.40
N VAL A 102 14.41 12.79 5.94
CA VAL A 102 15.23 13.99 5.71
C VAL A 102 16.57 13.58 5.11
N LEU A 103 17.01 14.30 4.09
CA LEU A 103 18.37 14.17 3.57
C LEU A 103 19.33 15.02 4.41
N LYS A 104 20.31 14.37 5.04
CA LYS A 104 21.45 15.00 5.71
C LYS A 104 22.74 14.42 5.17
N ASN A 105 23.69 15.28 4.79
CA ASN A 105 25.01 14.84 4.29
C ASN A 105 24.93 13.79 3.16
N LEU A 106 23.97 13.97 2.22
CA LEU A 106 23.67 13.03 1.12
C LEU A 106 23.21 11.63 1.58
N ILE A 107 22.79 11.49 2.84
CA ILE A 107 22.20 10.27 3.41
C ILE A 107 20.75 10.56 3.74
N LEU A 108 19.86 9.69 3.28
CA LEU A 108 18.44 9.78 3.59
C LEU A 108 18.17 9.11 4.95
N GLU A 109 17.85 9.92 5.95
CA GLU A 109 17.55 9.48 7.31
C GLU A 109 16.03 9.49 7.55
N CYS A 110 15.50 8.44 8.16
CA CYS A 110 14.13 8.46 8.69
C CYS A 110 14.12 9.03 10.11
N GLN A 111 13.15 9.89 10.44
CA GLN A 111 13.06 10.55 11.73
C GLN A 111 12.20 9.75 12.71
N HIS A 112 12.80 8.84 13.47
CA HIS A 112 12.09 7.95 14.40
C HIS A 112 11.16 8.63 15.40
N THR A 113 11.51 9.81 15.89
CA THR A 113 10.71 10.52 16.91
C THR A 113 9.52 11.29 16.34
N LYS A 114 9.52 11.58 15.04
CA LYS A 114 8.42 12.27 14.35
C LYS A 114 7.49 11.33 13.61
N SER A 115 8.02 10.19 13.19
CA SER A 115 7.26 9.16 12.49
C SER A 115 6.24 8.50 13.42
N ALA A 116 5.11 8.10 12.84
CA ALA A 116 4.09 7.33 13.52
C ALA A 116 4.67 6.02 14.07
N ARG A 117 4.01 5.46 15.09
CA ARG A 117 4.36 4.15 15.64
C ARG A 117 3.54 3.03 15.01
N LEU A 118 4.16 1.86 14.92
CA LEU A 118 3.52 0.60 14.61
C LEU A 118 2.73 0.09 15.82
N HIS A 119 1.90 -0.93 15.59
CA HIS A 119 1.04 -1.52 16.64
C HIS A 119 1.83 -2.12 17.81
N ASN A 120 3.08 -2.52 17.57
CA ASN A 120 4.02 -3.03 18.57
C ASN A 120 4.82 -1.92 19.29
N GLY A 121 4.55 -0.64 19.00
CA GLY A 121 5.23 0.51 19.60
C GLY A 121 6.54 0.92 18.92
N GLU A 122 7.02 0.16 17.94
CA GLU A 122 8.19 0.51 17.12
C GLU A 122 7.89 1.69 16.20
N SER A 123 8.93 2.33 15.69
CA SER A 123 8.76 3.44 14.75
C SER A 123 8.38 2.89 13.38
N LEU A 124 7.53 3.60 12.65
CA LEU A 124 7.27 3.31 11.24
C LEU A 124 8.56 3.40 10.40
N CYS A 125 9.60 4.10 10.89
CA CYS A 125 10.93 4.09 10.27
C CYS A 125 11.60 2.72 10.26
N ASP A 126 11.30 1.84 11.22
CA ASP A 126 12.01 0.56 11.37
C ASP A 126 11.71 -0.43 10.25
N ILE A 127 10.70 -0.14 9.45
CA ILE A 127 10.33 -0.92 8.26
C ILE A 127 10.82 -0.29 6.94
N PHE A 128 11.64 0.77 6.93
CA PHE A 128 12.09 1.47 5.70
C PHE A 128 13.61 1.53 5.51
#